data_AF-A0A378JM93-F1
#
_entry.id   AF-A0A378JM93-F1
#
_cell.length_a   1.000
_cell.length_b   1.000
_cell.length_c   1.000
_cell.angle_alpha   90.00
_cell.angle_beta   90.00
_cell.angle_gamma   90.00
#
_symmetry.space_group_name_H-M   'P 1'
#
loop_
_entity.id
_entity.type
_entity.pdbx_description
1 polymer ?
#
loop_
_entity_poly.entity_id
_entity_poly.type
_entity_poly.pdbx_seq_one_letter_code
_entity_poly.pdbx_strand_id
1 'polypeptide(L)'
;MPRLTISLPDNLHQCLATLASKNNVSLSNLINQLIQIGLYHRSNEINEIRENQAVEKYCHQLTIQMSALIKKLSTELLKLNREDFEKLQLAAASKYSEL
;
A
#
# COMPACT_ATOMS: atom_id res chain seq x y z
N MET A 1 28.51 -11.33 -22.40
CA MET A 1 27.49 -10.48 -21.75
C MET A 1 26.16 -10.69 -22.45
N PRO A 2 25.05 -10.91 -21.72
CA PRO A 2 23.73 -11.00 -22.32
C PRO A 2 23.39 -9.67 -22.99
N ARG A 3 22.94 -9.72 -24.25
CA ARG A 3 22.51 -8.55 -25.02
C ARG A 3 20.99 -8.59 -25.11
N LEU A 4 20.35 -7.50 -24.72
CA LEU A 4 18.90 -7.32 -24.85
C LEU A 4 18.64 -6.47 -26.10
N THR A 5 17.94 -7.04 -27.08
CA THR A 5 17.46 -6.29 -28.24
C THR A 5 16.02 -5.86 -27.97
N ILE A 6 15.76 -4.57 -28.08
CA ILE A 6 14.43 -3.99 -27.94
C ILE A 6 14.03 -3.32 -29.24
N SER A 7 12.83 -3.61 -29.74
CA SER A 7 12.21 -2.85 -30.82
C SER A 7 11.45 -1.67 -30.20
N LEU A 8 11.63 -0.49 -30.80
CA LEU A 8 10.98 0.73 -30.37
C LEU A 8 10.23 1.31 -31.56
N PRO A 9 9.03 1.90 -31.35
CA PRO A 9 8.36 2.69 -32.38
C PRO A 9 9.26 3.82 -32.89
N ASP A 10 9.18 4.13 -34.19
CA ASP A 10 10.10 5.07 -34.85
C ASP A 10 10.12 6.46 -34.19
N ASN A 11 8.96 6.96 -33.77
CA ASN A 11 8.84 8.25 -33.08
C ASN A 11 9.61 8.28 -31.75
N LEU A 12 9.56 7.18 -30.99
CA LEU A 12 10.22 7.07 -29.70
C LEU A 12 11.73 6.84 -29.87
N HIS A 13 12.13 6.03 -30.86
CA HIS A 13 13.53 5.88 -31.21
C HIS A 13 14.16 7.22 -31.62
N GLN A 14 13.50 7.99 -32.48
CA GLN A 14 13.97 9.32 -32.89
C GLN A 14 14.08 10.27 -31.70
N CYS A 15 13.06 10.32 -30.85
CA CYS A 15 13.08 11.14 -29.64
C CYS A 15 14.28 10.79 -28.75
N LEU A 16 14.47 9.52 -28.42
CA LEU A 16 15.59 9.07 -27.59
C LEU A 16 16.94 9.32 -28.25
N ALA A 17 17.05 9.14 -29.57
CA ALA A 17 18.28 9.43 -30.31
C ALA A 17 18.63 10.93 -30.25
N THR A 18 17.66 11.83 -30.45
CA THR A 18 17.90 13.27 -30.31
C THR A 18 18.30 13.66 -28.90
N LEU A 19 17.72 13.02 -27.88
CA LEU A 19 18.01 13.29 -26.48
C LEU A 19 19.40 12.76 -26.09
N ALA A 20 19.81 11.61 -26.63
CA ALA A 20 21.15 11.06 -26.47
C ALA A 20 22.22 11.96 -27.11
N SER A 21 21.95 12.47 -28.32
CA SER A 21 22.82 13.44 -29.00
C SER A 21 22.95 14.75 -28.23
N LYS A 22 21.85 15.29 -27.68
CA LYS A 22 21.88 16.51 -26.85
C LYS A 22 22.74 16.35 -25.59
N ASN A 23 22.70 15.18 -24.98
CA ASN A 23 23.40 14.89 -23.74
C ASN A 23 24.81 14.29 -23.96
N ASN A 24 25.29 14.20 -25.20
CA ASN A 24 26.58 13.58 -25.57
C ASN A 24 26.78 12.16 -24.98
N VAL A 25 25.71 11.37 -24.92
CA VAL A 25 25.73 9.98 -24.45
C VAL A 25 25.29 9.02 -25.56
N SER A 26 25.72 7.76 -25.48
CA SER A 26 25.21 6.75 -26.41
C SER A 26 23.74 6.43 -26.12
N LEU A 27 22.98 6.14 -27.17
CA LEU A 27 21.57 5.77 -27.06
C LEU A 27 21.38 4.56 -26.13
N SER A 28 22.27 3.58 -26.21
CA SER A 28 22.23 2.40 -25.32
C SER A 28 22.43 2.79 -23.85
N ASN A 29 23.33 3.73 -23.55
CA ASN A 29 23.56 4.18 -22.18
C ASN A 29 22.33 4.93 -21.64
N LEU A 30 21.74 5.81 -22.44
CA LEU A 30 20.51 6.53 -22.07
C LEU A 30 19.36 5.56 -21.79
N ILE A 31 19.16 4.56 -22.66
CA ILE A 31 18.13 3.53 -22.48
C ILE A 31 18.36 2.75 -21.19
N ASN A 32 19.61 2.35 -20.91
CA ASN A 32 19.93 1.62 -19.69
C ASN A 32 19.62 2.45 -18.43
N GLN A 33 19.94 3.74 -18.43
CA GLN A 33 19.62 4.64 -17.31
C GLN A 33 18.11 4.77 -17.11
N LEU A 34 17.34 4.95 -18.18
CA LEU A 34 15.88 5.03 -18.11
C LEU A 34 15.26 3.74 -17.59
N ILE A 35 15.76 2.58 -18.04
CA ILE A 35 15.32 1.27 -17.54
C ILE A 35 15.63 1.14 -16.05
N GLN A 36 16.83 1.53 -15.61
CA GLN A 36 17.19 1.47 -14.19
C GLN A 36 16.29 2.33 -13.32
N ILE A 37 15.98 3.56 -13.76
CA ILE A 37 15.06 4.46 -13.06
C ILE A 37 13.65 3.83 -12.99
N GLY A 38 13.16 3.29 -14.11
CA GLY A 38 11.85 2.63 -14.16
C GLY A 38 11.76 1.39 -13.26
N LEU A 39 12.82 0.58 -13.22
CA LEU A 39 12.89 -0.60 -12.34
C LEU A 39 12.94 -0.20 -10.85
N TYR A 40 13.70 0.84 -10.52
CA TYR A 40 13.79 1.35 -9.15
C TYR A 40 12.44 1.89 -8.64
N HIS A 41 11.74 2.66 -9.47
CA HIS A 41 10.40 3.16 -9.13
C HIS A 41 9.42 2.01 -8.91
N ARG A 42 9.41 1.03 -9.82
CA ARG A 42 8.54 -0.14 -9.72
C ARG A 42 8.83 -0.99 -8.48
N SER A 43 10.10 -1.15 -8.10
CA SER A 43 10.45 -1.87 -6.86
C SER A 43 9.97 -1.14 -5.62
N ASN A 44 10.06 0.19 -5.58
CA ASN A 44 9.62 0.98 -4.43
C ASN A 44 8.09 0.96 -4.28
N GLU A 45 7.33 1.11 -5.36
CA GLU A 45 5.86 1.00 -5.31
C GLU A 45 5.41 -0.39 -4.81
N ILE A 46 6.06 -1.47 -5.25
CA ILE A 46 5.76 -2.83 -4.79
C ILE A 46 6.05 -2.98 -3.29
N ASN A 47 7.12 -2.35 -2.79
CA ASN A 47 7.47 -2.39 -1.38
C ASN A 47 6.47 -1.57 -0.53
N GLU A 48 6.11 -0.36 -0.95
CA GLU A 48 5.12 0.48 -0.26
C GLU A 48 3.74 -0.19 -0.18
N ILE A 49 3.28 -0.84 -1.25
CA ILE A 49 2.01 -1.58 -1.25
C ILE A 49 2.06 -2.75 -0.24
N ARG A 50 3.19 -3.46 -0.15
CA ARG A 50 3.36 -4.58 0.81
C ARG A 50 3.42 -4.09 2.25
N GLU A 51 4.10 -2.97 2.51
CA GLU A 51 4.18 -2.36 3.84
C GLU A 51 2.79 -1.88 4.29
N ASN A 52 2.04 -1.21 3.42
CA ASN A 52 0.67 -0.78 3.74
C ASN A 52 -0.25 -1.96 4.08
N GLN A 53 -0.17 -3.06 3.34
CA GLN A 53 -0.93 -4.28 3.67
C GLN A 53 -0.53 -4.92 5.00
N ALA A 54 0.75 -4.84 5.38
CA ALA A 54 1.22 -5.35 6.66
C ALA A 54 0.72 -4.48 7.83
N VAL A 55 0.75 -3.15 7.67
CA VAL A 55 0.21 -2.20 8.65
C VAL A 55 -1.30 -2.40 8.83
N GLU A 56 -2.05 -2.55 7.74
CA GLU A 56 -3.50 -2.77 7.81
C GLU A 56 -3.86 -4.07 8.55
N LYS A 57 -3.14 -5.16 8.26
CA LYS A 57 -3.29 -6.43 8.99
C LYS A 57 -2.98 -6.28 10.48
N TYR A 58 -1.93 -5.54 10.82
CA TYR A 58 -1.57 -5.27 12.21
C TYR A 58 -2.64 -4.45 12.93
N CYS A 59 -3.14 -3.38 12.32
CA CYS A 59 -4.22 -2.56 12.86
C CYS A 59 -5.50 -3.38 13.08
N HIS A 60 -5.83 -4.28 12.15
CA HIS A 60 -6.97 -5.18 12.31
C HIS A 60 -6.80 -6.12 13.51
N GLN A 61 -5.61 -6.73 13.65
CA GLN A 61 -5.30 -7.59 14.78
C GLN A 61 -5.35 -6.84 16.12
N LEU A 62 -4.83 -5.61 16.17
CA LEU A 62 -4.88 -4.75 17.35
C LEU A 62 -6.32 -4.43 17.74
N THR A 63 -7.19 -4.13 16.77
CA THR A 63 -8.61 -3.87 17.00
C THR A 63 -9.32 -5.06 17.65
N ILE A 64 -9.02 -6.28 17.19
CA ILE A 64 -9.57 -7.52 17.77
C ILE A 64 -9.08 -7.68 19.21
N GLN A 65 -7.78 -7.50 19.46
CA GLN A 65 -7.20 -7.62 20.79
C GLN A 65 -7.79 -6.60 21.77
N MET A 66 -7.91 -5.34 21.35
CA MET A 66 -8.54 -4.28 22.15
C MET A 66 -10.00 -4.61 22.45
N SER A 67 -10.77 -5.08 21.46
CA SER A 67 -12.17 -5.44 21.64
C SER A 67 -12.34 -6.59 22.64
N ALA A 68 -11.48 -7.61 22.56
CA ALA A 68 -11.48 -8.73 23.50
C ALA A 68 -11.12 -8.27 24.92
N LEU A 69 -10.12 -7.39 25.05
CA LEU A 69 -9.72 -6.84 26.33
C LEU A 69 -10.84 -6.01 26.97
N ILE A 70 -11.46 -5.10 26.21
CA ILE A 70 -12.58 -4.28 26.68
C ILE A 70 -13.74 -5.16 27.15
N LYS A 71 -14.07 -6.22 26.38
CA LYS A 71 -15.11 -7.17 26.76
C LYS A 71 -14.76 -7.86 28.07
N LYS A 72 -13.53 -8.34 28.22
CA LYS A 72 -13.06 -9.01 29.45
C LYS A 72 -13.14 -8.08 30.67
N LEU A 73 -12.62 -6.85 30.55
CA LEU A 73 -12.69 -5.85 31.61
C LEU A 73 -14.14 -5.53 31.98
N SER A 74 -15.01 -5.39 30.98
CA SER A 74 -16.43 -5.12 31.18
C SER A 74 -17.14 -6.27 31.91
N THR A 75 -16.79 -7.53 31.61
CA THR A 75 -17.35 -8.69 32.32
C THR A 75 -16.76 -8.87 33.72
N GLU A 76 -15.46 -8.63 33.91
CA GLU A 76 -14.77 -8.90 35.18
C GLU A 76 -14.94 -7.76 36.20
N LEU A 77 -14.83 -6.50 35.77
CA LEU A 77 -14.89 -5.32 36.65
C LEU A 77 -16.31 -4.78 36.79
N LEU A 78 -17.04 -4.68 35.68
CA LEU A 78 -18.38 -4.09 35.66
C LEU A 78 -19.49 -5.14 35.81
N LYS A 79 -19.14 -6.43 35.83
CA LYS A 79 -20.07 -7.57 35.93
C LYS A 79 -21.21 -7.52 34.89
N LEU A 80 -20.96 -6.88 33.75
CA LEU A 80 -21.95 -6.77 32.68
C LEU A 80 -22.25 -8.16 32.13
N ASN A 81 -23.54 -8.47 32.05
CA ASN A 81 -24.01 -9.72 31.47
C ASN A 81 -24.31 -9.52 29.97
N ARG A 82 -24.71 -10.60 29.30
CA ARG A 82 -25.03 -10.57 27.87
C ARG A 82 -26.15 -9.56 27.53
N GLU A 83 -27.16 -9.46 28.38
CA GLU A 83 -28.31 -8.57 28.18
C GLU A 83 -27.89 -7.10 28.26
N ASP A 84 -26.95 -6.78 29.15
CA ASP A 84 -26.39 -5.42 29.26
C ASP A 84 -25.61 -5.03 28.00
N PHE A 85 -24.86 -5.96 27.41
CA PHE A 85 -24.18 -5.73 26.13
C PHE A 85 -25.17 -5.55 24.97
N GLU A 86 -26.27 -6.32 24.94
CA GLU A 86 -27.31 -6.17 23.92
C GLU A 86 -28.01 -4.80 24.03
N LYS A 87 -28.32 -4.34 25.27
CA LYS A 87 -28.87 -2.99 25.49
C LYS A 87 -27.88 -1.89 25.08
N LEU A 88 -26.61 -2.04 25.41
CA LEU A 88 -25.54 -1.11 24.99
C LEU A 88 -25.42 -1.05 23.47
N GLN A 89 -25.49 -2.20 22.79
CA GLN A 89 -25.45 -2.28 21.34
C GLN A 89 -26.64 -1.56 20.70
N LEU A 90 -27.85 -1.78 21.22
CA LEU A 90 -29.06 -1.10 20.74
C LEU A 90 -28.97 0.43 20.95
N ALA A 91 -28.53 0.87 22.13
CA ALA A 91 -28.37 2.29 22.43
C ALA A 91 -27.30 2.94 21.54
N ALA A 92 -26.18 2.25 21.29
CA ALA A 92 -25.13 2.71 20.40
C ALA A 92 -25.61 2.80 18.94
N ALA A 93 -26.36 1.81 18.46
CA ALA A 93 -26.93 1.80 17.12
C ALA A 93 -27.93 2.95 16.92
N SER A 94 -28.81 3.19 17.89
CA SER A 94 -29.75 4.32 17.88
C SER A 94 -29.01 5.66 17.81
N LYS A 95 -27.96 5.83 18.61
CA LYS A 95 -27.20 7.08 18.64
C LYS A 95 -26.37 7.29 17.37
N TYR A 96 -25.89 6.22 16.73
CA TYR A 96 -25.21 6.31 15.45
C TYR A 96 -26.16 6.72 14.31
N SER A 97 -27.41 6.25 14.33
CA SER A 97 -28.42 6.68 13.35
C SER A 97 -28.90 8.13 13.50
N GLU A 98 -28.58 8.77 14.62
CA GLU A 98 -28.90 10.19 14.88
C GLU A 98 -27.78 11.17 14.44
N LEU A 99 -26.61 10.64 14.05
CA LEU A 99 -25.46 11.40 13.55
C LEU A 99 -25.52 11.55 12.02
#